data_AF-A0A971VDX7-F1
#
_entry.id   AF-A0A971VDX7-F1
#
_cell.length_a   1.000
_cell.length_b   1.000
_cell.length_c   1.000
_cell.angle_alpha   90.00
_cell.angle_beta   90.00
_cell.angle_gamma   90.00
#
_symmetry.space_group_name_H-M   'P 1'
#
loop_
_entity.id
_entity.type
_entity.pdbx_description
1 polymer ?
#
loop_
_entity_poly.entity_id
_entity_poly.type
_entity_poly.pdbx_seq_one_letter_code
_entity_poly.pdbx_strand_id
1 'polypeptide(L)'
;MKTAIYTIYRKNLHALLSLLLLLTSSGLNAQSLYATALDFFQQCSPLKSASMQQDELQVRYQSQATANTTLTVFQSALQGYVIIAGDDKRHSIIGYSDQGQFSYSQAPDALRELLKLYEASPDLGEPSPLKSGSITTPLSPLLDSKGISLNQYIHPETGGCSSGCVATAFAQIMAYHSYPQRGIGSHCYIHPNLGEICADFESTSYDWANMSDEAYQNLSLQLGIAMEMQYCLTSGMTGSAPALGNYESVMETHFGYQLHHGSKESWYIHNELQQERPVYIAISGKNFAHAVVVDGIDSEGRFHVNFGWGGDFNGYYYLNTGEQINIGDRVFSSNVIHAVYLSPEAIEVNEQDSLALLAINDAFGKALPWDISLPVIKWQGVLVMNGRVIGLSLKGESNALEGYLPEELGLLSELRFLSVAGKLHATLPASLYQLTKLQELDLKAEYQSTLKASLSDDIALLENLESLSMEGFLEGRLPETLGQLSKLEYLNLYQNQLSGGLPASITNLSQLSNIYIEECGLEGSLPENIGQLSQLRGIGLSNNRISGSLPQSLGELSLL
;
A
#
# COMPACT_ATOMS: atom_id res chain seq x y z
N MET A 1 6.26 -21.10 -70.50
CA MET A 1 6.02 -19.66 -70.21
C MET A 1 4.70 -19.38 -69.46
N LYS A 2 4.00 -20.38 -68.90
CA LYS A 2 2.79 -20.16 -68.06
C LYS A 2 2.96 -20.53 -66.57
N THR A 3 4.09 -21.11 -66.17
CA THR A 3 4.34 -21.51 -64.77
C THR A 3 5.19 -20.49 -63.98
N ALA A 4 5.75 -19.46 -64.64
CA ALA A 4 6.53 -18.41 -63.98
C ALA A 4 5.68 -17.20 -63.56
N ILE A 5 4.51 -16.99 -64.19
CA ILE A 5 3.66 -15.81 -63.94
C ILE A 5 2.75 -16.02 -62.71
N TYR A 6 2.38 -17.26 -62.39
CA TYR A 6 1.52 -17.56 -61.23
C TYR A 6 2.26 -17.44 -59.88
N THR A 7 3.58 -17.68 -59.87
CA THR A 7 4.41 -17.58 -58.66
C THR A 7 4.72 -16.12 -58.28
N ILE A 8 4.74 -15.20 -59.25
CA ILE A 8 4.98 -13.77 -59.02
C ILE A 8 3.74 -13.08 -58.45
N TYR A 9 2.54 -13.45 -58.91
CA TYR A 9 1.29 -12.88 -58.36
C TYR A 9 0.99 -13.36 -56.93
N ARG A 10 1.31 -14.61 -56.57
CA ARG A 10 1.08 -15.12 -55.21
C ARG A 10 2.05 -14.55 -54.18
N LYS A 11 3.30 -14.25 -54.57
CA LYS A 11 4.28 -13.56 -53.70
C LYS A 11 3.93 -12.09 -53.48
N ASN A 12 3.41 -11.39 -54.48
CA ASN A 12 3.01 -9.99 -54.31
C ASN A 12 1.67 -9.83 -53.57
N LEU A 13 0.73 -10.78 -53.68
CA LEU A 13 -0.50 -10.73 -52.89
C LEU A 13 -0.26 -11.10 -51.42
N HIS A 14 0.67 -12.02 -51.13
CA HIS A 14 1.12 -12.24 -49.74
C HIS A 14 1.92 -11.06 -49.22
N ALA A 15 2.77 -10.40 -50.01
CA ALA A 15 3.47 -9.20 -49.58
C ALA A 15 2.51 -8.03 -49.31
N LEU A 16 1.45 -7.84 -50.12
CA LEU A 16 0.43 -6.81 -49.90
C LEU A 16 -0.56 -7.16 -48.77
N LEU A 17 -0.94 -8.42 -48.57
CA LEU A 17 -1.71 -8.83 -47.38
C LEU A 17 -0.86 -8.81 -46.12
N SER A 18 0.43 -9.13 -46.19
CA SER A 18 1.35 -8.93 -45.06
C SER A 18 1.55 -7.45 -44.77
N LEU A 19 1.60 -6.56 -45.78
CA LEU A 19 1.66 -5.11 -45.56
C LEU A 19 0.34 -4.53 -45.03
N LEU A 20 -0.81 -5.10 -45.38
CA LEU A 20 -2.12 -4.71 -44.82
C LEU A 20 -2.39 -5.31 -43.43
N LEU A 21 -1.89 -6.51 -43.12
CA LEU A 21 -1.97 -7.12 -41.77
C LEU A 21 -0.87 -6.59 -40.82
N LEU A 22 0.25 -6.09 -41.34
CA LEU A 22 1.22 -5.27 -40.59
C LEU A 22 0.68 -3.87 -40.26
N LEU A 23 -0.48 -3.49 -40.79
CA LEU A 23 -1.19 -2.26 -40.44
C LEU A 23 -2.40 -2.49 -39.49
N THR A 24 -2.72 -3.73 -39.09
CA THR A 24 -3.89 -3.98 -38.23
C THR A 24 -3.74 -5.06 -37.14
N SER A 25 -2.54 -5.53 -36.79
CA SER A 25 -2.40 -6.39 -35.59
C SER A 25 -1.02 -6.32 -34.93
N SER A 26 -0.74 -5.20 -34.29
CA SER A 26 0.07 -5.07 -33.06
C SER A 26 0.04 -3.58 -32.68
N GLY A 27 -1.11 -3.16 -32.17
CA GLY A 27 -1.33 -1.83 -31.64
C GLY A 27 -0.63 -1.69 -30.29
N LEU A 28 0.46 -0.92 -30.31
CA LEU A 28 0.90 0.00 -29.27
C LEU A 28 1.80 0.98 -30.03
N ASN A 29 1.16 1.84 -30.82
CA ASN A 29 1.86 2.98 -31.38
C ASN A 29 2.17 3.85 -30.15
N ALA A 30 3.40 3.80 -29.64
CA ALA A 30 3.79 4.61 -28.49
C ALA A 30 3.47 6.07 -28.84
N GLN A 31 2.41 6.60 -28.24
CA GLN A 31 2.07 8.01 -28.35
C GLN A 31 3.19 8.77 -27.69
N SER A 32 3.68 9.85 -28.32
CA SER A 32 4.68 10.70 -27.65
C SER A 32 4.15 11.19 -26.30
N LEU A 33 5.04 11.62 -25.42
CA LEU A 33 4.67 12.24 -24.14
C LEU A 33 3.64 13.36 -24.34
N TYR A 34 3.81 14.16 -25.39
CA TYR A 34 2.87 15.21 -25.80
C TYR A 34 1.49 14.67 -26.20
N ALA A 35 1.45 13.61 -27.01
CA ALA A 35 0.17 13.02 -27.43
C ALA A 35 -0.59 12.43 -26.23
N THR A 36 0.13 11.86 -25.27
CA THR A 36 -0.44 11.34 -24.03
C THR A 36 -0.97 12.45 -23.13
N ALA A 37 -0.22 13.54 -22.98
CA ALA A 37 -0.69 14.72 -22.26
C ALA A 37 -1.94 15.32 -22.90
N LEU A 38 -1.95 15.44 -24.23
CA LEU A 38 -3.08 15.96 -24.98
C LEU A 38 -4.31 15.05 -24.83
N ASP A 39 -4.14 13.74 -24.96
CA ASP A 39 -5.20 12.76 -24.79
C ASP A 39 -5.82 12.84 -23.39
N PHE A 40 -4.97 12.96 -22.36
CA PHE A 40 -5.42 13.15 -20.98
C PHE A 40 -6.33 14.38 -20.84
N PHE A 41 -5.93 15.54 -21.35
CA PHE A 41 -6.75 16.76 -21.27
C PHE A 41 -7.96 16.76 -22.22
N GLN A 42 -8.01 15.89 -23.23
CA GLN A 42 -9.17 15.76 -24.11
C GLN A 42 -10.22 14.79 -23.56
N GLN A 43 -9.79 13.74 -22.86
CA GLN A 43 -10.64 12.60 -22.54
C GLN A 43 -10.81 12.36 -21.03
N CYS A 44 -9.74 12.50 -20.25
CA CYS A 44 -9.66 11.98 -18.89
C CYS A 44 -9.73 13.06 -17.81
N SER A 45 -9.26 14.28 -18.10
CA SER A 45 -9.24 15.38 -17.14
C SER A 45 -10.67 15.84 -16.78
N PRO A 46 -10.93 16.22 -15.51
CA PRO A 46 -12.12 16.99 -15.15
C PRO A 46 -12.28 18.28 -15.96
N LEU A 47 -11.18 18.84 -16.47
CA LEU A 47 -11.13 20.02 -17.36
C LEU A 47 -11.32 19.69 -18.85
N LYS A 48 -11.79 18.48 -19.18
CA LYS A 48 -11.75 17.99 -20.56
C LYS A 48 -12.35 18.97 -21.57
N SER A 49 -11.56 19.26 -22.61
CA SER A 49 -12.01 20.03 -23.76
C SER A 49 -11.66 19.28 -25.03
N ALA A 50 -12.70 18.80 -25.74
CA ALA A 50 -12.54 18.10 -27.01
C ALA A 50 -11.87 18.95 -28.12
N SER A 51 -11.75 20.27 -27.90
CA SER A 51 -11.09 21.19 -28.83
C SER A 51 -9.66 21.57 -28.42
N MET A 52 -9.12 21.03 -27.33
CA MET A 52 -7.77 21.40 -26.88
C MET A 52 -6.72 21.02 -27.91
N GLN A 53 -5.86 21.97 -28.26
CA GLN A 53 -4.78 21.80 -29.24
C GLN A 53 -3.42 21.68 -28.56
N GLN A 54 -2.44 21.14 -29.29
CA GLN A 54 -1.10 20.87 -28.75
C GLN A 54 -0.34 22.14 -28.34
N ASP A 55 -0.57 23.27 -29.01
CA ASP A 55 0.00 24.58 -28.71
C ASP A 55 -0.54 25.20 -27.40
N GLU A 56 -1.61 24.62 -26.85
CA GLU A 56 -2.15 24.98 -25.52
C GLU A 56 -1.46 24.22 -24.37
N LEU A 57 -0.48 23.34 -24.66
CA LEU A 57 0.30 22.62 -23.64
C LEU A 57 1.70 23.21 -23.49
N GLN A 58 2.09 23.48 -22.24
CA GLN A 58 3.42 23.98 -21.90
C GLN A 58 4.14 22.98 -20.99
N VAL A 59 5.39 22.65 -21.33
CA VAL A 59 6.27 21.91 -20.42
C VAL A 59 6.71 22.85 -19.29
N ARG A 60 6.28 22.56 -18.06
CA ARG A 60 6.63 23.34 -16.86
C ARG A 60 7.78 22.75 -16.08
N TYR A 61 8.04 21.47 -16.26
CA TYR A 61 9.13 20.77 -15.60
C TYR A 61 9.56 19.57 -16.44
N GLN A 62 10.86 19.32 -16.44
CA GLN A 62 11.45 18.13 -17.01
C GLN A 62 12.62 17.70 -16.11
N SER A 63 12.66 16.42 -15.77
CA SER A 63 13.75 15.83 -14.98
C SER A 63 15.10 16.01 -15.66
N GLN A 64 16.16 15.93 -14.86
CA GLN A 64 17.51 15.82 -15.42
C GLN A 64 17.67 14.50 -16.17
N ALA A 65 18.48 14.50 -17.23
CA ALA A 65 18.73 13.30 -18.04
C ALA A 65 19.41 12.15 -17.28
N THR A 66 19.89 12.40 -16.06
CA THR A 66 20.50 11.41 -15.16
C THR A 66 19.50 10.71 -14.24
N ALA A 67 18.22 11.09 -14.27
CA ALA A 67 17.19 10.40 -13.50
C ALA A 67 17.02 8.95 -14.00
N ASN A 68 16.71 8.02 -13.09
CA ASN A 68 16.46 6.63 -13.47
C ASN A 68 15.17 6.53 -14.30
N THR A 69 14.14 7.29 -13.90
CA THR A 69 12.91 7.52 -14.66
C THR A 69 12.75 9.01 -14.88
N THR A 70 12.64 9.46 -16.13
CA THR A 70 12.43 10.88 -16.44
C THR A 70 10.98 11.29 -16.21
N LEU A 71 10.75 12.43 -15.57
CA LEU A 71 9.43 13.04 -15.46
C LEU A 71 9.31 14.24 -16.39
N THR A 72 8.12 14.41 -16.96
CA THR A 72 7.74 15.62 -17.70
C THR A 72 6.38 16.09 -17.19
N VAL A 73 6.29 17.37 -16.84
CA VAL A 73 5.02 18.00 -16.43
C VAL A 73 4.52 18.90 -17.55
N PHE A 74 3.38 18.52 -18.10
CA PHE A 74 2.65 19.30 -19.08
C PHE A 74 1.53 20.06 -18.38
N GLN A 75 1.43 21.35 -18.66
CA GLN A 75 0.41 22.20 -18.10
C GLN A 75 -0.47 22.75 -19.21
N SER A 76 -1.78 22.77 -18.99
CA SER A 76 -2.72 23.45 -19.88
C SER A 76 -2.54 24.97 -19.77
N ALA A 77 -2.80 25.67 -20.88
CA ALA A 77 -2.85 27.13 -20.93
C ALA A 77 -3.99 27.72 -20.08
N LEU A 78 -5.02 26.92 -19.76
CA LEU A 78 -6.14 27.33 -18.91
C LEU A 78 -5.78 27.16 -17.42
N GLN A 79 -5.70 25.92 -16.96
CA GLN A 79 -5.30 25.53 -15.60
C GLN A 79 -5.03 24.03 -15.53
N GLY A 80 -4.39 23.59 -14.45
CA GLY A 80 -4.11 22.18 -14.24
C GLY A 80 -2.90 21.67 -15.02
N TYR A 81 -2.38 20.54 -14.56
CA TYR A 81 -1.19 19.90 -15.11
C TYR A 81 -1.28 18.38 -15.01
N VAL A 82 -0.53 17.69 -15.87
CA VAL A 82 -0.35 16.24 -15.86
C VAL A 82 1.13 15.92 -15.77
N ILE A 83 1.47 14.94 -14.95
CA ILE A 83 2.82 14.45 -14.71
C ILE A 83 2.93 13.09 -15.39
N ILE A 84 3.83 13.01 -16.36
CA ILE A 84 4.09 11.80 -17.12
C ILE A 84 5.51 11.35 -16.80
N ALA A 85 5.65 10.07 -16.47
CA ALA A 85 6.93 9.47 -16.12
C ALA A 85 7.31 8.44 -17.19
N GLY A 86 8.57 8.46 -17.63
CA GLY A 86 9.09 7.67 -18.74
C GLY A 86 9.54 8.52 -19.94
N ASP A 87 9.70 7.87 -21.09
CA ASP A 87 10.15 8.45 -22.36
C ASP A 87 9.11 8.19 -23.48
N ASP A 88 9.39 8.61 -24.72
CA ASP A 88 8.48 8.42 -25.86
C ASP A 88 8.26 6.94 -26.26
N LYS A 89 9.00 5.98 -25.69
CA LYS A 89 8.83 4.54 -25.94
C LYS A 89 7.99 3.87 -24.87
N ARG A 90 8.17 4.26 -23.60
CA ARG A 90 7.45 3.71 -22.46
C ARG A 90 7.25 4.80 -21.41
N HIS A 91 6.00 5.11 -21.12
CA HIS A 91 5.62 6.12 -20.15
C HIS A 91 4.23 5.86 -19.56
N SER A 92 3.92 6.56 -18.47
CA SER A 92 2.64 6.47 -17.77
C SER A 92 2.30 7.78 -17.06
N ILE A 93 0.99 8.07 -16.94
CA ILE A 93 0.50 9.21 -16.17
C ILE A 93 0.52 8.84 -14.69
N ILE A 94 1.40 9.50 -13.94
CA ILE A 94 1.65 9.21 -12.53
C ILE A 94 1.01 10.20 -11.55
N GLY A 95 0.54 11.33 -12.08
CA GLY A 95 -0.29 12.25 -11.32
C GLY A 95 -0.77 13.43 -12.14
N TYR A 96 -1.75 14.15 -11.61
CA TYR A 96 -2.29 15.35 -12.23
C TYR A 96 -3.00 16.23 -11.20
N SER A 97 -3.18 17.49 -11.54
CA SER A 97 -4.11 18.39 -10.88
C SER A 97 -5.00 19.04 -11.94
N ASP A 98 -6.28 19.20 -11.64
CA ASP A 98 -7.24 19.91 -12.47
C ASP A 98 -7.31 21.41 -12.12
N GLN A 99 -6.45 21.89 -11.22
CA GLN A 99 -6.41 23.30 -10.83
C GLN A 99 -4.97 23.83 -10.78
N GLY A 100 -4.87 25.15 -10.65
CA GLY A 100 -3.60 25.83 -10.42
C GLY A 100 -2.63 25.78 -11.60
N GLN A 101 -1.38 26.11 -11.28
CA GLN A 101 -0.26 26.19 -12.23
C GLN A 101 0.94 25.47 -11.62
N PHE A 102 1.62 24.65 -12.42
CA PHE A 102 2.76 23.91 -11.91
C PHE A 102 4.01 24.79 -11.86
N SER A 103 4.63 24.86 -10.69
CA SER A 103 5.91 25.52 -10.46
C SER A 103 6.74 24.72 -9.47
N TYR A 104 7.80 24.07 -9.95
CA TYR A 104 8.63 23.18 -9.11
C TYR A 104 9.25 23.90 -7.90
N SER A 105 9.62 25.18 -8.04
CA SER A 105 10.22 25.96 -6.94
C SER A 105 9.21 26.43 -5.90
N GLN A 106 7.92 26.44 -6.22
CA GLN A 106 6.83 26.83 -5.31
C GLN A 106 6.05 25.62 -4.79
N ALA A 107 6.27 24.43 -5.35
CA ALA A 107 5.65 23.20 -4.92
C ALA A 107 5.99 22.88 -3.46
N PRO A 108 5.04 22.35 -2.67
CA PRO A 108 5.29 21.94 -1.31
C PRO A 108 6.37 20.85 -1.26
N ASP A 109 7.14 20.80 -0.18
CA ASP A 109 8.25 19.85 -0.05
C ASP A 109 7.78 18.39 -0.19
N ALA A 110 6.59 18.06 0.31
CA ALA A 110 5.94 16.76 0.12
C ALA A 110 5.84 16.35 -1.36
N LEU A 111 5.36 17.24 -2.23
CA LEU A 111 5.27 16.98 -3.67
C LEU A 111 6.66 16.88 -4.30
N ARG A 112 7.59 17.75 -3.90
CA ARG A 112 8.97 17.72 -4.43
C ARG A 112 9.69 16.41 -4.09
N GLU A 113 9.51 15.90 -2.87
CA GLU A 113 10.06 14.59 -2.46
C GLU A 113 9.35 13.44 -3.18
N LEU A 114 8.03 13.51 -3.35
CA LEU A 114 7.28 12.53 -4.15
C LEU A 114 7.78 12.44 -5.59
N LEU A 115 8.02 13.59 -6.25
CA LEU A 115 8.60 13.64 -7.59
C LEU A 115 10.00 13.03 -7.63
N LYS A 116 10.87 13.33 -6.66
CA LYS A 116 12.21 12.71 -6.57
C LYS A 116 12.15 11.20 -6.40
N LEU A 117 11.17 10.69 -5.65
CA LEU A 117 10.97 9.25 -5.47
C LEU A 117 10.55 8.58 -6.79
N TYR A 118 9.69 9.22 -7.58
CA TYR A 118 9.39 8.74 -8.93
C TYR A 118 10.63 8.76 -9.83
N GLU A 119 11.44 9.82 -9.80
CA GLU A 119 12.69 9.93 -10.58
C GLU A 119 13.73 8.85 -10.23
N ALA A 120 13.76 8.42 -8.97
CA ALA A 120 14.67 7.41 -8.47
C ALA A 120 14.24 5.98 -8.82
N SER A 121 12.96 5.75 -9.12
CA SER A 121 12.43 4.41 -9.43
C SER A 121 12.94 3.93 -10.80
N PRO A 122 13.60 2.76 -10.91
CA PRO A 122 14.21 2.29 -12.16
C PRO A 122 13.25 1.60 -13.13
N ASP A 123 12.05 1.26 -12.70
CA ASP A 123 10.98 0.73 -13.55
C ASP A 123 9.67 1.22 -12.95
N LEU A 124 8.92 2.02 -13.72
CA LEU A 124 7.49 2.15 -13.46
C LEU A 124 6.91 0.85 -14.00
N GLY A 125 6.90 -0.21 -13.19
CA GLY A 125 6.10 -1.39 -13.52
C GLY A 125 4.69 -0.92 -13.89
N GLU A 126 3.99 -1.67 -14.75
CA GLU A 126 2.56 -1.42 -14.94
C GLU A 126 1.94 -1.22 -13.55
N PRO A 127 1.14 -0.15 -13.34
CA PRO A 127 0.54 0.13 -12.04
C PRO A 127 -0.06 -1.17 -11.57
N SER A 128 0.53 -1.78 -10.54
CA SER A 128 -0.01 -3.01 -10.02
C SER A 128 -1.41 -2.63 -9.56
N PRO A 129 -2.47 -3.24 -10.11
CA PRO A 129 -3.81 -3.01 -9.59
C PRO A 129 -3.73 -3.20 -8.09
N LEU A 130 -4.51 -2.42 -7.33
CA LEU A 130 -4.66 -2.59 -5.88
C LEU A 130 -4.53 -4.09 -5.55
N LYS A 131 -3.48 -4.49 -4.81
CA LYS A 131 -3.30 -5.90 -4.43
C LYS A 131 -4.63 -6.36 -3.84
N SER A 132 -5.30 -7.27 -4.55
CA SER A 132 -6.63 -7.91 -4.33
C SER A 132 -7.47 -8.04 -5.62
N GLY A 133 -7.08 -7.43 -6.75
CA GLY A 133 -7.85 -7.57 -8.00
C GLY A 133 -9.24 -6.92 -7.94
N SER A 134 -9.45 -5.95 -7.04
CA SER A 134 -10.69 -5.18 -6.95
C SER A 134 -10.71 -4.05 -7.97
N ILE A 135 -11.85 -3.85 -8.64
CA ILE A 135 -12.12 -2.65 -9.44
C ILE A 135 -12.06 -1.46 -8.48
N THR A 136 -11.18 -0.49 -8.75
CA THR A 136 -11.12 0.74 -7.98
C THR A 136 -12.39 1.55 -8.25
N THR A 137 -13.30 1.58 -7.29
CA THR A 137 -14.45 2.50 -7.34
C THR A 137 -13.92 3.91 -7.10
N PRO A 138 -13.99 4.83 -8.06
CA PRO A 138 -13.51 6.19 -7.85
C PRO A 138 -14.29 6.88 -6.74
N LEU A 139 -13.59 7.64 -5.90
CA LEU A 139 -14.16 8.48 -4.85
C LEU A 139 -13.67 9.91 -5.06
N SER A 140 -14.62 10.83 -5.21
CA SER A 140 -14.32 12.26 -5.26
C SER A 140 -13.69 12.74 -3.94
N PRO A 141 -12.89 13.81 -3.96
CA PRO A 141 -12.18 14.27 -2.77
C PRO A 141 -13.14 14.70 -1.66
N LEU A 142 -13.00 14.07 -0.50
CA LEU A 142 -13.85 14.29 0.67
C LEU A 142 -13.68 15.72 1.21
N LEU A 143 -12.46 16.26 1.26
CA LEU A 143 -12.23 17.64 1.76
C LEU A 143 -12.82 18.67 0.80
N ASP A 144 -12.70 18.48 -0.51
CA ASP A 144 -13.26 19.39 -1.51
C ASP A 144 -14.80 19.43 -1.44
N SER A 145 -15.44 18.29 -1.12
CA SER A 145 -16.90 18.23 -0.92
C SER A 145 -17.39 19.15 0.20
N LYS A 146 -16.50 19.53 1.14
CA LYS A 146 -16.76 20.48 2.23
C LYS A 146 -16.04 21.82 2.05
N GLY A 147 -15.37 22.03 0.90
CA GLY A 147 -14.63 23.26 0.62
C GLY A 147 -13.42 23.48 1.52
N ILE A 148 -12.77 22.39 1.98
CA ILE A 148 -11.64 22.45 2.91
C ILE A 148 -10.32 22.44 2.13
N SER A 149 -9.60 23.56 2.18
CA SER A 149 -8.29 23.72 1.54
C SER A 149 -7.39 24.59 2.43
N LEU A 150 -7.03 24.08 3.61
CA LEU A 150 -6.27 24.86 4.59
C LEU A 150 -4.81 25.03 4.14
N ASN A 151 -4.17 26.08 4.63
CA ASN A 151 -2.76 26.37 4.38
C ASN A 151 -1.95 26.23 5.68
N GLN A 152 -0.63 26.19 5.56
CA GLN A 152 0.25 26.27 6.72
C GLN A 152 0.28 27.72 7.22
N TYR A 153 -0.51 28.00 8.25
CA TYR A 153 -0.61 29.34 8.84
C TYR A 153 0.69 29.75 9.53
N ILE A 154 1.00 31.05 9.49
CA ILE A 154 2.15 31.63 10.20
C ILE A 154 1.71 32.11 11.57
N HIS A 155 2.46 31.77 12.63
CA HIS A 155 2.11 32.16 14.00
C HIS A 155 3.06 33.24 14.55
N PRO A 156 2.57 34.46 14.85
CA PRO A 156 3.36 35.50 15.50
C PRO A 156 3.97 35.05 16.83
N GLU A 157 3.25 34.24 17.60
CA GLU A 157 3.63 33.69 18.90
C GLU A 157 4.87 32.81 18.82
N THR A 158 5.11 32.20 17.67
CA THR A 158 6.27 31.33 17.44
C THR A 158 7.42 32.05 16.74
N GLY A 159 7.38 33.39 16.66
CA GLY A 159 8.37 34.17 15.92
C GLY A 159 8.16 34.18 14.41
N GLY A 160 6.93 33.92 13.94
CA GLY A 160 6.57 33.90 12.52
C GLY A 160 6.90 32.59 11.81
N CYS A 161 6.92 31.47 12.55
CA CYS A 161 7.08 30.13 11.96
C CYS A 161 5.72 29.61 11.46
N SER A 162 5.75 28.68 10.51
CA SER A 162 4.53 28.01 10.05
C SER A 162 4.03 26.97 11.06
N SER A 163 2.74 26.65 11.00
CA SER A 163 2.11 25.52 11.71
C SER A 163 2.81 24.18 11.44
N GLY A 164 3.41 24.04 10.25
CA GLY A 164 3.95 22.79 9.75
C GLY A 164 2.88 21.91 9.09
N CYS A 165 3.35 20.97 8.27
CA CYS A 165 2.48 20.07 7.51
C CYS A 165 1.63 19.16 8.41
N VAL A 166 2.17 18.68 9.54
CA VAL A 166 1.47 17.77 10.46
C VAL A 166 0.24 18.43 11.09
N ALA A 167 0.42 19.60 11.69
CA ALA A 167 -0.69 20.34 12.31
C ALA A 167 -1.74 20.73 11.27
N THR A 168 -1.32 21.09 10.07
CA THR A 168 -2.24 21.44 8.98
C THR A 168 -3.04 20.22 8.51
N ALA A 169 -2.41 19.06 8.35
CA ALA A 169 -3.10 17.83 7.97
C ALA A 169 -4.16 17.41 9.00
N PHE A 170 -3.81 17.45 10.31
CA PHE A 170 -4.80 17.18 11.36
C PHE A 170 -5.93 18.22 11.40
N ALA A 171 -5.62 19.51 11.26
CA ALA A 171 -6.65 20.55 11.22
C ALA A 171 -7.65 20.33 10.07
N GLN A 172 -7.19 19.86 8.90
CA GLN A 172 -8.08 19.54 7.77
C GLN A 172 -8.99 18.34 8.07
N ILE A 173 -8.46 17.29 8.71
CA ILE A 173 -9.26 16.12 9.11
C ILE A 173 -10.29 16.53 10.19
N MET A 174 -9.88 17.37 11.14
CA MET A 174 -10.78 17.93 12.16
C MET A 174 -11.90 18.77 11.54
N ALA A 175 -11.55 19.66 10.60
CA ALA A 175 -12.52 20.45 9.85
C ALA A 175 -13.51 19.55 9.11
N TYR A 176 -13.01 18.50 8.46
CA TYR A 176 -13.83 17.57 7.71
C TYR A 176 -14.85 16.86 8.62
N HIS A 177 -14.43 16.37 9.78
CA HIS A 177 -15.36 15.74 10.73
C HIS A 177 -16.19 16.74 11.53
N SER A 178 -15.83 18.03 11.52
CA SER A 178 -16.42 19.06 12.39
C SER A 178 -16.40 18.63 13.87
N TYR A 179 -15.24 18.14 14.31
CA TYR A 179 -15.03 17.53 15.62
C TYR A 179 -13.62 17.84 16.17
N PRO A 180 -13.46 18.00 17.51
CA PRO A 180 -14.49 18.00 18.55
C PRO A 180 -15.15 19.39 18.69
N GLN A 181 -16.24 19.50 19.45
CA GLN A 181 -16.82 20.81 19.79
C GLN A 181 -15.96 21.59 20.81
N ARG A 182 -15.18 20.85 21.62
CA ARG A 182 -14.29 21.37 22.66
C ARG A 182 -13.16 20.38 22.88
N GLY A 183 -11.95 20.87 23.11
CA GLY A 183 -10.79 20.03 23.42
C GLY A 183 -10.77 19.52 24.86
N ILE A 184 -9.71 18.79 25.23
CA ILE A 184 -9.57 18.12 26.52
C ILE A 184 -8.27 18.57 27.20
N GLY A 185 -8.41 19.15 28.39
CA GLY A 185 -7.31 19.61 29.23
C GLY A 185 -6.48 20.73 28.59
N SER A 186 -5.22 20.80 28.99
CA SER A 186 -4.24 21.76 28.50
C SER A 186 -2.86 21.10 28.39
N HIS A 187 -1.96 21.70 27.61
CA HIS A 187 -0.58 21.24 27.49
C HIS A 187 0.39 22.42 27.44
N CYS A 188 1.55 22.26 28.05
CA CYS A 188 2.65 23.20 28.02
C CYS A 188 3.96 22.46 27.80
N TYR A 189 4.87 23.04 27.03
CA TYR A 189 6.22 22.51 26.87
C TYR A 189 7.24 23.64 26.74
N ILE A 190 8.50 23.34 27.02
CA ILE A 190 9.60 24.31 26.94
C ILE A 190 10.27 24.18 25.57
N HIS A 191 10.00 25.14 24.70
CA HIS A 191 10.66 25.24 23.40
C HIS A 191 12.07 25.84 23.56
N PRO A 192 13.11 25.30 22.89
CA PRO A 192 14.50 25.75 23.09
C PRO A 192 14.73 27.25 22.84
N ASN A 193 13.98 27.85 21.91
CA ASN A 193 14.17 29.24 21.47
C ASN A 193 13.06 30.20 21.93
N LEU A 194 11.90 29.67 22.32
CA LEU A 194 10.70 30.48 22.59
C LEU A 194 10.33 30.47 24.08
N GLY A 195 10.94 29.60 24.89
CA GLY A 195 10.58 29.40 26.29
C GLY A 195 9.36 28.50 26.43
N GLU A 196 8.64 28.64 27.54
CA GLU A 196 7.41 27.89 27.78
C GLU A 196 6.27 28.42 26.90
N ILE A 197 5.61 27.52 26.18
CA ILE A 197 4.42 27.80 25.39
C ILE A 197 3.32 26.83 25.84
N CYS A 198 2.09 27.34 25.96
CA CYS A 198 0.95 26.60 26.47
C CYS A 198 -0.28 26.75 25.57
N ALA A 199 -1.11 25.72 25.54
CA ALA A 199 -2.44 25.74 24.95
C ALA A 199 -3.46 25.15 25.94
N ASP A 200 -4.60 25.82 26.07
CA ASP A 200 -5.74 25.33 26.84
C ASP A 200 -6.84 24.90 25.86
N PHE A 201 -7.00 23.57 25.73
CA PHE A 201 -7.93 22.96 24.79
C PHE A 201 -9.34 22.90 25.39
N GLU A 202 -9.46 22.76 26.71
CA GLU A 202 -10.74 22.64 27.42
C GLU A 202 -11.54 23.95 27.41
N SER A 203 -10.88 25.11 27.46
CA SER A 203 -11.58 26.39 27.33
C SER A 203 -11.88 26.80 25.88
N THR A 204 -11.33 26.09 24.90
CA THR A 204 -11.53 26.39 23.48
C THR A 204 -12.79 25.72 22.94
N SER A 205 -13.68 26.50 22.34
CA SER A 205 -14.87 26.00 21.64
C SER A 205 -14.70 26.18 20.14
N TYR A 206 -14.84 25.10 19.36
CA TYR A 206 -14.70 25.14 17.91
C TYR A 206 -16.09 25.27 17.27
N ASP A 207 -16.45 26.47 16.80
CA ASP A 207 -17.67 26.68 16.03
C ASP A 207 -17.44 26.29 14.57
N TRP A 208 -17.46 24.97 14.29
CA TRP A 208 -17.22 24.42 12.96
C TRP A 208 -18.11 24.98 11.85
N ALA A 209 -19.30 25.51 12.20
CA ALA A 209 -20.19 26.12 11.23
C ALA A 209 -19.69 27.48 10.73
N ASN A 210 -18.86 28.19 11.51
CA ASN A 210 -18.38 29.55 11.23
C ASN A 210 -16.87 29.72 11.48
N MET A 211 -16.07 28.67 11.28
CA MET A 211 -14.61 28.77 11.44
C MET A 211 -14.02 29.79 10.45
N SER A 212 -13.39 30.83 10.97
CA SER A 212 -12.62 31.80 10.19
C SER A 212 -11.18 31.33 9.97
N ASP A 213 -10.44 31.99 9.08
CA ASP A 213 -8.99 31.76 8.92
C ASP A 213 -8.22 31.96 10.23
N GLU A 214 -8.61 32.95 11.04
CA GLU A 214 -8.01 33.20 12.36
C GLU A 214 -8.32 32.05 13.35
N ALA A 215 -9.52 31.47 13.27
CA ALA A 215 -9.87 30.31 14.09
C ALA A 215 -9.08 29.06 13.68
N TYR A 216 -8.87 28.83 12.38
CA TYR A 216 -8.02 27.76 11.88
C TYR A 216 -6.53 27.97 12.20
N GLN A 217 -6.06 29.22 12.15
CA GLN A 217 -4.73 29.59 12.62
C GLN A 217 -4.57 29.28 14.12
N ASN A 218 -5.55 29.62 14.95
CA ASN A 218 -5.49 29.26 16.37
C ASN A 218 -5.52 27.73 16.58
N LEU A 219 -6.38 27.01 15.85
CA LEU A 219 -6.43 25.54 15.89
C LEU A 219 -5.08 24.91 15.50
N SER A 220 -4.44 25.38 14.43
CA SER A 220 -3.15 24.84 14.00
C SER A 220 -2.02 25.11 15.00
N LEU A 221 -2.06 26.25 15.70
CA LEU A 221 -1.15 26.56 16.79
C LEU A 221 -1.37 25.61 17.99
N GLN A 222 -2.63 25.37 18.36
CA GLN A 222 -2.99 24.43 19.44
C GLN A 222 -2.53 23.00 19.13
N LEU A 223 -2.76 22.52 17.91
CA LEU A 223 -2.25 21.23 17.43
C LEU A 223 -0.73 21.17 17.51
N GLY A 224 -0.03 22.22 17.06
CA GLY A 224 1.43 22.28 17.16
C GLY A 224 1.93 22.27 18.61
N ILE A 225 1.30 23.01 19.52
CA ILE A 225 1.66 22.98 20.95
C ILE A 225 1.41 21.60 21.55
N ALA A 226 0.27 20.95 21.25
CA ALA A 226 -0.05 19.61 21.73
C ALA A 226 1.03 18.58 21.32
N MET A 227 1.59 18.73 20.12
CA MET A 227 2.63 17.86 19.56
C MET A 227 4.07 18.25 19.96
N GLU A 228 4.22 19.25 20.84
CA GLU A 228 5.51 19.85 21.20
C GLU A 228 6.33 20.29 19.98
N MET A 229 5.66 20.93 19.03
CA MET A 229 6.23 21.31 17.74
C MET A 229 7.57 22.06 17.90
N GLN A 230 8.60 21.60 17.19
CA GLN A 230 9.84 22.35 17.02
C GLN A 230 9.60 23.38 15.92
N TYR A 231 9.24 24.60 16.33
CA TYR A 231 9.00 25.70 15.41
C TYR A 231 10.33 26.25 14.89
N CYS A 232 10.40 26.48 13.58
CA CYS A 232 11.60 26.99 12.89
C CYS A 232 12.83 26.10 13.11
N LEU A 233 12.81 24.89 12.52
CA LEU A 233 13.83 23.84 12.70
C LEU A 233 15.29 24.30 12.44
N THR A 234 15.54 25.33 11.65
CA THR A 234 16.86 25.99 11.47
C THR A 234 16.73 27.45 11.02
N SER A 235 17.78 28.26 11.18
CA SER A 235 17.79 29.65 10.72
C SER A 235 17.58 29.73 9.20
N GLY A 236 16.48 30.35 8.78
CA GLY A 236 16.11 30.48 7.37
C GLY A 236 15.21 29.37 6.82
N MET A 237 14.83 28.38 7.63
CA MET A 237 13.75 27.43 7.29
C MET A 237 12.47 27.77 8.07
N THR A 238 11.35 27.89 7.35
CA THR A 238 10.00 28.12 7.93
C THR A 238 9.30 26.85 8.38
N GLY A 239 9.94 25.68 8.21
CA GLY A 239 9.38 24.37 8.52
C GLY A 239 9.35 24.08 10.02
N SER A 240 8.30 23.39 10.43
CA SER A 240 8.04 22.96 11.81
C SER A 240 7.78 21.44 11.80
N ALA A 241 8.31 20.72 12.79
CA ALA A 241 8.08 19.29 12.97
C ALA A 241 7.81 18.93 14.44
N PRO A 242 6.95 17.92 14.72
CA PRO A 242 6.70 17.46 16.08
C PRO A 242 8.00 17.03 16.80
N ALA A 243 8.14 17.35 18.08
CA ALA A 243 9.22 16.79 18.91
C ALA A 243 8.82 15.43 19.52
N LEU A 244 7.53 15.20 19.75
CA LEU A 244 7.02 13.94 20.30
C LEU A 244 7.14 12.81 19.27
N GLY A 245 7.66 11.66 19.69
CA GLY A 245 7.78 10.48 18.82
C GLY A 245 6.44 9.81 18.47
N ASN A 246 5.43 9.99 19.32
CA ASN A 246 4.06 9.48 19.18
C ASN A 246 3.06 10.64 19.09
N TYR A 247 3.43 11.69 18.33
CA TYR A 247 2.68 12.95 18.25
C TYR A 247 1.22 12.75 17.81
N GLU A 248 0.89 11.65 17.11
CA GLU A 248 -0.48 11.34 16.71
C GLU A 248 -1.41 11.12 17.91
N SER A 249 -0.88 10.64 19.03
CA SER A 249 -1.66 10.36 20.26
C SER A 249 -2.32 11.61 20.84
N VAL A 250 -1.86 12.81 20.48
CA VAL A 250 -2.47 14.07 20.92
C VAL A 250 -3.92 14.21 20.45
N MET A 251 -4.23 13.61 19.30
CA MET A 251 -5.58 13.60 18.74
C MET A 251 -6.54 12.82 19.64
N GLU A 252 -6.05 11.75 20.29
CA GLU A 252 -6.77 11.00 21.33
C GLU A 252 -6.84 11.79 22.64
N THR A 253 -5.69 12.26 23.14
CA THR A 253 -5.59 12.83 24.49
C THR A 253 -6.22 14.20 24.63
N HIS A 254 -6.13 15.05 23.61
CA HIS A 254 -6.55 16.45 23.65
C HIS A 254 -7.74 16.77 22.74
N PHE A 255 -8.01 15.93 21.74
CA PHE A 255 -9.07 16.19 20.77
C PHE A 255 -10.14 15.09 20.69
N GLY A 256 -10.07 14.05 21.54
CA GLY A 256 -11.12 13.05 21.71
C GLY A 256 -11.30 12.07 20.54
N TYR A 257 -10.44 12.12 19.53
CA TYR A 257 -10.46 11.17 18.42
C TYR A 257 -10.17 9.75 18.91
N GLN A 258 -10.56 8.78 18.10
CA GLN A 258 -10.15 7.38 18.21
C GLN A 258 -9.12 7.12 17.12
N LEU A 259 -7.90 6.76 17.53
CA LEU A 259 -6.85 6.35 16.61
C LEU A 259 -6.88 4.85 16.47
N HIS A 260 -6.56 4.34 15.30
CA HIS A 260 -6.29 2.92 15.17
C HIS A 260 -5.13 2.61 14.24
N HIS A 261 -4.47 1.49 14.53
CA HIS A 261 -3.42 0.96 13.69
C HIS A 261 -4.07 0.23 12.52
N GLY A 262 -3.90 0.79 11.32
CA GLY A 262 -4.35 0.18 10.07
C GLY A 262 -3.19 -0.36 9.25
N SER A 263 -3.47 -0.72 8.01
CA SER A 263 -2.42 -1.06 7.03
C SER A 263 -2.09 0.16 6.18
N LYS A 264 -0.83 0.32 5.76
CA LYS A 264 -0.48 1.34 4.76
C LYS A 264 -0.88 0.94 3.34
N GLU A 265 -1.29 -0.31 3.11
CA GLU A 265 -1.68 -0.84 1.81
C GLU A 265 -2.85 -0.05 1.21
N SER A 266 -2.84 0.11 -0.10
CA SER A 266 -3.80 0.96 -0.83
C SER A 266 -5.25 0.51 -0.68
N TRP A 267 -5.50 -0.80 -0.55
CA TRP A 267 -6.84 -1.32 -0.30
C TRP A 267 -7.39 -0.90 1.07
N TYR A 268 -6.54 -0.74 2.08
CA TYR A 268 -6.96 -0.31 3.42
C TYR A 268 -7.27 1.19 3.41
N ILE A 269 -6.40 2.00 2.80
CA ILE A 269 -6.64 3.44 2.62
C ILE A 269 -7.95 3.65 1.84
N HIS A 270 -8.15 2.92 0.74
CA HIS A 270 -9.39 3.01 -0.05
C HIS A 270 -10.62 2.61 0.79
N ASN A 271 -10.53 1.58 1.64
CA ASN A 271 -11.63 1.23 2.55
C ASN A 271 -12.00 2.41 3.47
N GLU A 272 -11.01 3.07 4.06
CA GLU A 272 -11.24 4.22 4.95
C GLU A 272 -11.92 5.39 4.21
N LEU A 273 -11.50 5.67 2.98
CA LEU A 273 -12.15 6.67 2.13
C LEU A 273 -13.61 6.29 1.82
N GLN A 274 -13.92 5.01 1.58
CA GLN A 274 -15.30 4.54 1.38
C GLN A 274 -16.18 4.72 2.61
N GLN A 275 -15.57 4.77 3.80
CA GLN A 275 -16.25 5.07 5.05
C GLN A 275 -16.25 6.58 5.38
N GLU A 276 -15.99 7.43 4.38
CA GLU A 276 -15.92 8.88 4.52
C GLU A 276 -14.89 9.34 5.57
N ARG A 277 -13.75 8.64 5.68
CA ARG A 277 -12.65 9.00 6.58
C ARG A 277 -11.39 9.39 5.79
N PRO A 278 -11.09 10.69 5.67
CA PRO A 278 -9.82 11.15 5.11
C PRO A 278 -8.65 10.64 5.95
N VAL A 279 -7.58 10.25 5.28
CA VAL A 279 -6.44 9.55 5.89
C VAL A 279 -5.24 10.49 5.94
N TYR A 280 -4.65 10.65 7.12
CA TYR A 280 -3.36 11.31 7.23
C TYR A 280 -2.27 10.37 6.70
N ILE A 281 -1.41 10.87 5.81
CA ILE A 281 -0.30 10.12 5.22
C ILE A 281 1.00 10.87 5.43
N ALA A 282 2.02 10.17 5.91
CA ALA A 282 3.39 10.66 5.96
C ALA A 282 4.17 10.17 4.73
N ILE A 283 4.51 11.09 3.83
CA ILE A 283 5.35 10.84 2.66
C ILE A 283 6.83 10.90 3.06
N SER A 284 7.63 9.97 2.55
CA SER A 284 9.07 9.94 2.79
C SER A 284 9.79 11.16 2.20
N GLY A 285 10.68 11.75 2.99
CA GLY A 285 11.57 12.83 2.54
C GLY A 285 13.01 12.60 3.02
N LYS A 286 13.97 13.27 2.38
CA LYS A 286 15.41 13.08 2.63
C LYS A 286 15.84 13.26 4.10
N ASN A 287 15.19 14.18 4.83
CA ASN A 287 15.56 14.54 6.21
C ASN A 287 14.39 14.37 7.20
N PHE A 288 13.16 14.58 6.75
CA PHE A 288 11.95 14.49 7.57
C PHE A 288 10.81 13.92 6.71
N ALA A 289 9.83 13.29 7.34
CA ALA A 289 8.59 12.92 6.69
C ALA A 289 7.73 14.17 6.45
N HIS A 290 6.92 14.17 5.40
CA HIS A 290 6.00 15.25 5.07
C HIS A 290 4.55 14.76 5.14
N ALA A 291 3.74 15.41 5.98
CA ALA A 291 2.34 15.06 6.16
C ALA A 291 1.47 15.63 5.04
N VAL A 292 0.52 14.83 4.58
CA VAL A 292 -0.55 15.19 3.65
C VAL A 292 -1.86 14.52 4.08
N VAL A 293 -2.98 14.93 3.51
CA VAL A 293 -4.26 14.21 3.67
C VAL A 293 -4.60 13.53 2.35
N VAL A 294 -4.86 12.23 2.39
CA VAL A 294 -5.46 11.48 1.28
C VAL A 294 -6.95 11.41 1.51
N ASP A 295 -7.73 11.84 0.53
CA ASP A 295 -9.16 12.04 0.69
C ASP A 295 -10.00 11.65 -0.54
N GLY A 296 -9.40 11.01 -1.54
CA GLY A 296 -10.10 10.51 -2.73
C GLY A 296 -9.26 9.52 -3.51
N ILE A 297 -9.84 8.89 -4.53
CA ILE A 297 -9.14 7.96 -5.43
C ILE A 297 -9.79 7.98 -6.81
N ASP A 298 -9.00 7.94 -7.88
CA ASP A 298 -9.54 7.87 -9.24
C ASP A 298 -9.65 6.43 -9.77
N SER A 299 -10.18 6.26 -11.00
CA SER A 299 -10.38 4.95 -11.62
C SER A 299 -9.08 4.19 -11.92
N GLU A 300 -7.95 4.89 -11.96
CA GLU A 300 -6.63 4.29 -12.20
C GLU A 300 -5.90 3.97 -10.89
N GLY A 301 -6.52 4.24 -9.73
CA GLY A 301 -5.92 3.98 -8.42
C GLY A 301 -4.95 5.05 -7.93
N ARG A 302 -4.96 6.25 -8.53
CA ARG A 302 -4.23 7.41 -7.99
C ARG A 302 -5.04 8.01 -6.85
N PHE A 303 -4.39 8.26 -5.72
CA PHE A 303 -5.02 8.90 -4.57
C PHE A 303 -5.09 10.41 -4.78
N HIS A 304 -6.22 11.02 -4.44
CA HIS A 304 -6.28 12.46 -4.27
C HIS A 304 -5.51 12.84 -3.01
N VAL A 305 -4.59 13.78 -3.14
CA VAL A 305 -3.70 14.26 -2.08
C VAL A 305 -3.92 15.75 -1.88
N ASN A 306 -4.31 16.11 -0.66
CA ASN A 306 -4.32 17.49 -0.18
C ASN A 306 -3.02 17.78 0.59
N PHE A 307 -2.22 18.71 0.06
CA PHE A 307 -0.90 19.04 0.60
C PHE A 307 -0.91 20.03 1.77
N GLY A 308 -2.08 20.54 2.17
CA GLY A 308 -2.17 21.60 3.18
C GLY A 308 -1.52 22.90 2.70
N TRP A 309 -1.66 23.22 1.41
CA TRP A 309 -1.04 24.36 0.75
C TRP A 309 -2.07 25.33 0.17
N GLY A 310 -3.22 25.48 0.82
CA GLY A 310 -4.29 26.38 0.37
C GLY A 310 -5.05 25.89 -0.87
N GLY A 311 -4.98 24.60 -1.17
CA GLY A 311 -5.56 24.00 -2.39
C GLY A 311 -4.61 23.94 -3.57
N ASP A 312 -3.54 24.74 -3.57
CA ASP A 312 -2.51 24.67 -4.60
C ASP A 312 -1.84 23.28 -4.60
N PHE A 313 -1.61 22.76 -5.81
CA PHE A 313 -1.03 21.43 -6.07
C PHE A 313 -1.86 20.23 -5.61
N ASN A 314 -3.04 20.41 -4.99
CA ASN A 314 -3.94 19.30 -4.72
C ASN A 314 -4.31 18.58 -6.02
N GLY A 315 -4.43 17.26 -5.96
CA GLY A 315 -4.68 16.47 -7.16
C GLY A 315 -4.43 14.98 -6.93
N TYR A 316 -4.44 14.21 -8.01
CA TYR A 316 -4.34 12.75 -7.96
C TYR A 316 -2.91 12.31 -8.24
N TYR A 317 -2.34 11.46 -7.39
CA TYR A 317 -0.97 10.99 -7.48
C TYR A 317 -0.86 9.51 -7.13
N TYR A 318 0.08 8.78 -7.74
CA TYR A 318 0.40 7.42 -7.31
C TYR A 318 1.19 7.39 -6.00
N LEU A 319 0.56 6.84 -4.97
CA LEU A 319 1.28 6.51 -3.74
C LEU A 319 1.68 5.03 -3.81
N ASN A 320 2.98 4.76 -3.71
CA ASN A 320 3.47 3.41 -3.45
C ASN A 320 3.24 3.10 -1.97
N THR A 321 2.11 2.45 -1.71
CA THR A 321 1.58 2.09 -0.40
C THR A 321 2.04 0.72 0.10
N GLY A 322 2.68 -0.08 -0.78
CA GLY A 322 3.00 -1.47 -0.49
C GLY A 322 4.11 -1.63 0.56
N GLU A 323 4.08 -2.72 1.32
CA GLU A 323 5.31 -3.29 1.87
C GLU A 323 6.24 -3.75 0.73
N GLN A 324 7.55 -3.63 0.97
CA GLN A 324 8.61 -3.77 -0.04
C GLN A 324 8.34 -4.94 -1.00
N ILE A 325 8.18 -4.64 -2.28
CA ILE A 325 8.18 -5.71 -3.29
C ILE A 325 9.63 -6.04 -3.58
N ASN A 326 10.06 -7.23 -3.18
CA ASN A 326 11.35 -7.80 -3.56
C ASN A 326 11.18 -8.54 -4.89
N ILE A 327 11.84 -8.06 -5.95
CA ILE A 327 11.93 -8.75 -7.24
C ILE A 327 13.42 -9.04 -7.49
N GLY A 328 13.86 -10.25 -7.17
CA GLY A 328 15.28 -10.60 -7.22
C GLY A 328 16.11 -9.66 -6.34
N ASP A 329 17.15 -9.03 -6.89
CA ASP A 329 18.00 -8.06 -6.19
C ASP A 329 17.41 -6.63 -6.11
N ARG A 330 16.17 -6.42 -6.57
CA ARG A 330 15.53 -5.10 -6.64
C ARG A 330 14.48 -4.94 -5.54
N VAL A 331 14.66 -3.89 -4.74
CA VAL A 331 13.74 -3.49 -3.68
C VAL A 331 12.92 -2.29 -4.16
N PHE A 332 11.61 -2.44 -4.27
CA PHE A 332 10.71 -1.31 -4.46
C PHE A 332 10.33 -0.75 -3.08
N SER A 333 10.81 0.45 -2.75
CA SER A 333 10.49 1.12 -1.49
C SER A 333 9.15 1.86 -1.54
N SER A 334 8.29 1.65 -0.53
CA SER A 334 7.11 2.47 -0.25
C SER A 334 7.48 3.96 -0.20
N ASN A 335 6.68 4.84 -0.80
CA ASN A 335 6.81 6.29 -0.59
C ASN A 335 5.92 6.80 0.56
N VAL A 336 5.02 5.95 1.05
CA VAL A 336 4.27 6.13 2.29
C VAL A 336 5.06 5.51 3.45
N ILE A 337 5.49 6.33 4.41
CA ILE A 337 6.17 5.87 5.63
C ILE A 337 5.14 5.28 6.59
N HIS A 338 4.02 5.99 6.78
CA HIS A 338 3.00 5.68 7.78
C HIS A 338 1.69 6.35 7.40
N ALA A 339 0.58 5.71 7.80
CA ALA A 339 -0.80 6.19 7.64
C ALA A 339 -1.47 6.24 9.01
N VAL A 340 -2.16 7.35 9.31
CA VAL A 340 -2.89 7.55 10.57
C VAL A 340 -4.37 7.61 10.28
N TYR A 341 -5.12 6.77 10.99
CA TYR A 341 -6.55 6.62 10.83
C TYR A 341 -7.26 7.22 12.04
N LEU A 342 -8.05 8.25 11.78
CA LEU A 342 -8.74 9.05 12.78
C LEU A 342 -10.25 8.86 12.61
N SER A 343 -10.94 8.59 13.71
CA SER A 343 -12.40 8.53 13.75
C SER A 343 -12.92 9.33 14.95
N PRO A 344 -13.95 10.18 14.79
CA PRO A 344 -14.64 10.79 15.93
C PRO A 344 -15.36 9.75 16.82
N GLU A 345 -15.71 8.60 16.26
CA GLU A 345 -16.45 7.53 16.92
C GLU A 345 -15.59 6.28 17.08
N ALA A 346 -15.88 5.49 18.12
CA ALA A 346 -15.20 4.22 18.35
C ALA A 346 -15.56 3.20 17.27
N ILE A 347 -14.54 2.51 16.77
CA ILE A 347 -14.73 1.36 15.87
C ILE A 347 -14.92 0.13 16.73
N GLU A 348 -16.18 -0.29 16.88
CA GLU A 348 -16.52 -1.50 17.61
C GLU A 348 -16.11 -2.74 16.82
N VAL A 349 -15.35 -3.62 17.47
CA VAL A 349 -14.99 -4.93 16.90
C VAL A 349 -16.09 -5.92 17.22
N ASN A 350 -16.42 -6.76 16.24
CA ASN A 350 -17.41 -7.81 16.36
C ASN A 350 -17.16 -8.69 17.60
N GLU A 351 -18.22 -8.99 18.35
CA GLU A 351 -18.13 -9.76 19.60
C GLU A 351 -17.55 -11.16 19.38
N GLN A 352 -17.93 -11.84 18.29
CA GLN A 352 -17.41 -13.17 17.95
C GLN A 352 -15.90 -13.12 17.69
N ASP A 353 -15.44 -12.14 16.90
CA ASP A 353 -14.01 -11.97 16.63
C ASP A 353 -13.25 -11.68 17.94
N SER A 354 -13.83 -10.85 18.82
CA SER A 354 -13.26 -10.53 20.13
C SER A 354 -13.11 -11.77 21.02
N LEU A 355 -14.15 -12.63 21.07
CA LEU A 355 -14.12 -13.88 21.83
C LEU A 355 -13.12 -14.89 21.25
N ALA A 356 -13.02 -14.98 19.92
CA ALA A 356 -12.04 -15.83 19.24
C ALA A 356 -10.60 -15.42 19.58
N LEU A 357 -10.31 -14.12 19.61
CA LEU A 357 -9.00 -13.63 20.05
C LEU A 357 -8.74 -14.00 21.51
N LEU A 358 -9.69 -13.82 22.43
CA LEU A 358 -9.50 -14.24 23.83
C LEU A 358 -9.18 -15.74 23.96
N ALA A 359 -9.86 -16.61 23.19
CA ALA A 359 -9.56 -18.04 23.15
C ALA A 359 -8.15 -18.33 22.60
N ILE A 360 -7.70 -17.60 21.58
CA ILE A 360 -6.32 -17.66 21.07
C ILE A 360 -5.33 -17.24 22.16
N ASN A 361 -5.57 -16.15 22.88
CA ASN A 361 -4.70 -15.72 23.96
C ASN A 361 -4.60 -16.78 25.07
N ASP A 362 -5.72 -17.41 25.44
CA ASP A 362 -5.73 -18.53 26.39
C ASP A 362 -4.93 -19.74 25.88
N ALA A 363 -5.00 -20.07 24.59
CA ALA A 363 -4.22 -21.15 23.97
C ALA A 363 -2.70 -20.89 23.99
N PHE A 364 -2.30 -19.62 24.02
CA PHE A 364 -0.91 -19.17 24.23
C PHE A 364 -0.60 -18.79 25.68
N GLY A 365 -1.37 -19.31 26.65
CA GLY A 365 -1.10 -19.15 28.07
C GLY A 365 -1.20 -17.70 28.57
N LYS A 366 -2.00 -16.86 27.90
CA LYS A 366 -2.13 -15.41 28.14
C LYS A 366 -0.83 -14.64 27.95
N ALA A 367 0.08 -15.14 27.11
CA ALA A 367 1.38 -14.55 26.86
C ALA A 367 1.38 -13.50 25.73
N LEU A 368 0.26 -13.30 25.03
CA LEU A 368 0.17 -12.28 23.98
C LEU A 368 0.17 -10.88 24.61
N PRO A 369 0.84 -9.89 23.97
CA PRO A 369 0.97 -8.52 24.48
C PRO A 369 -0.32 -7.71 24.29
N TRP A 370 -1.45 -8.26 24.71
CA TRP A 370 -2.77 -7.65 24.55
C TRP A 370 -3.25 -7.08 25.88
N ASP A 371 -3.43 -5.76 25.90
CA ASP A 371 -4.11 -5.08 27.01
C ASP A 371 -5.62 -5.19 26.82
N ILE A 372 -6.24 -6.10 27.54
CA ILE A 372 -7.69 -6.35 27.49
C ILE A 372 -8.54 -5.17 28.00
N SER A 373 -7.93 -4.15 28.61
CA SER A 373 -8.62 -2.91 28.98
C SER A 373 -8.77 -1.95 27.80
N LEU A 374 -7.99 -2.14 26.74
CA LEU A 374 -8.07 -1.37 25.51
C LEU A 374 -8.98 -2.06 24.48
N PRO A 375 -9.59 -1.29 23.56
CA PRO A 375 -10.32 -1.86 22.43
C PRO A 375 -9.45 -2.81 21.59
N VAL A 376 -10.04 -3.88 21.06
CA VAL A 376 -9.33 -4.91 20.26
C VAL A 376 -8.52 -4.32 19.10
N ILE A 377 -8.98 -3.23 18.50
CA ILE A 377 -8.28 -2.56 17.41
C ILE A 377 -6.92 -1.93 17.81
N LYS A 378 -6.64 -1.83 19.12
CA LYS A 378 -5.36 -1.40 19.67
C LYS A 378 -4.43 -2.56 20.00
N TRP A 379 -4.90 -3.81 19.89
CA TRP A 379 -4.11 -4.97 20.28
C TRP A 379 -3.00 -5.23 19.25
N GLN A 380 -1.79 -5.40 19.74
CA GLN A 380 -0.62 -5.61 18.89
C GLN A 380 -0.80 -6.86 18.01
N GLY A 381 -0.53 -6.68 16.71
CA GLY A 381 -0.66 -7.76 15.73
C GLY A 381 -2.09 -8.04 15.27
N VAL A 382 -3.10 -7.34 15.78
CA VAL A 382 -4.49 -7.45 15.30
C VAL A 382 -4.78 -6.31 14.33
N LEU A 383 -5.21 -6.65 13.11
CA LEU A 383 -5.67 -5.70 12.10
C LEU A 383 -7.18 -5.84 11.92
N VAL A 384 -7.90 -4.74 12.09
CA VAL A 384 -9.36 -4.68 11.98
C VAL A 384 -9.73 -3.82 10.78
N MET A 385 -10.76 -4.24 10.02
CA MET A 385 -11.37 -3.42 8.99
C MET A 385 -12.90 -3.59 9.06
N ASN A 386 -13.62 -2.47 9.09
CA ASN A 386 -15.09 -2.44 9.21
C ASN A 386 -15.63 -3.29 10.37
N GLY A 387 -14.97 -3.20 11.54
CA GLY A 387 -15.36 -3.93 12.75
C GLY A 387 -15.06 -5.43 12.74
N ARG A 388 -14.36 -5.95 11.71
CA ARG A 388 -13.97 -7.36 11.60
C ARG A 388 -12.46 -7.52 11.64
N VAL A 389 -11.97 -8.59 12.26
CA VAL A 389 -10.54 -8.92 12.27
C VAL A 389 -10.17 -9.50 10.90
N ILE A 390 -9.26 -8.81 10.20
CA ILE A 390 -8.79 -9.20 8.87
C ILE A 390 -7.32 -9.60 8.85
N GLY A 391 -6.55 -9.31 9.90
CA GLY A 391 -5.17 -9.72 10.02
C GLY A 391 -4.81 -10.08 11.45
N LEU A 392 -4.01 -11.14 11.61
CA LEU A 392 -3.53 -11.61 12.90
C LEU A 392 -2.06 -12.00 12.78
N SER A 393 -1.21 -11.34 13.56
CA SER A 393 0.22 -11.59 13.64
C SER A 393 0.61 -11.88 15.09
N LEU A 394 0.97 -13.13 15.35
CA LEU A 394 1.35 -13.62 16.68
C LEU A 394 2.87 -13.86 16.70
N LYS A 395 3.61 -12.90 17.27
CA LYS A 395 5.08 -12.96 17.44
C LYS A 395 5.43 -12.51 18.86
N GLY A 396 6.31 -13.25 19.54
CA GLY A 396 6.78 -12.90 20.87
C GLY A 396 7.86 -11.80 20.85
N GLU A 397 7.87 -10.90 21.83
CA GLU A 397 8.79 -9.74 21.86
C GLU A 397 10.20 -10.04 22.39
N SER A 398 10.41 -11.17 23.07
CA SER A 398 11.71 -11.49 23.70
C SER A 398 11.96 -12.97 23.97
N ASN A 399 10.91 -13.79 24.02
CA ASN A 399 10.97 -15.24 24.03
C ASN A 399 10.09 -15.79 22.91
N ALA A 400 10.41 -16.99 22.42
CA ALA A 400 9.53 -17.71 21.51
C ALA A 400 8.15 -17.87 22.14
N LEU A 401 7.13 -17.32 21.48
CA LEU A 401 5.73 -17.47 21.88
C LEU A 401 5.39 -18.97 21.94
N GLU A 402 4.82 -19.46 23.05
CA GLU A 402 4.58 -20.91 23.25
C GLU A 402 3.08 -21.20 23.38
N GLY A 403 2.58 -22.15 22.60
CA GLY A 403 1.15 -22.48 22.58
C GLY A 403 0.70 -23.30 21.39
N TYR A 404 -0.59 -23.19 21.05
CA TYR A 404 -1.20 -23.88 19.91
C TYR A 404 -2.30 -23.03 19.27
N LEU A 405 -2.70 -23.38 18.05
CA LEU A 405 -3.81 -22.73 17.35
C LEU A 405 -5.13 -23.44 17.70
N PRO A 406 -6.10 -22.77 18.33
CA PRO A 406 -7.37 -23.39 18.73
C PRO A 406 -8.40 -23.38 17.57
N GLU A 407 -9.47 -24.20 17.69
CA GLU A 407 -10.53 -24.28 16.67
C GLU A 407 -11.31 -22.95 16.52
N GLU A 408 -11.36 -22.14 17.57
CA GLU A 408 -11.95 -20.80 17.58
C GLU A 408 -11.29 -19.85 16.57
N LEU A 409 -10.09 -20.15 16.07
CA LEU A 409 -9.44 -19.40 14.99
C LEU A 409 -10.36 -19.27 13.76
N GLY A 410 -11.12 -20.31 13.42
CA GLY A 410 -12.03 -20.30 12.27
C GLY A 410 -13.24 -19.37 12.43
N LEU A 411 -13.46 -18.81 13.62
CA LEU A 411 -14.49 -17.79 13.85
C LEU A 411 -14.12 -16.43 13.27
N LEU A 412 -12.83 -16.18 12.99
CA LEU A 412 -12.33 -14.95 12.34
C LEU A 412 -12.64 -14.99 10.83
N SER A 413 -13.91 -15.00 10.46
CA SER A 413 -14.35 -15.32 9.09
C SER A 413 -13.86 -14.37 7.99
N GLU A 414 -13.44 -13.15 8.36
CA GLU A 414 -12.89 -12.15 7.43
C GLU A 414 -11.36 -12.13 7.40
N LEU A 415 -10.69 -13.07 8.07
CA LEU A 415 -9.24 -13.11 8.15
C LEU A 415 -8.61 -13.31 6.76
N ARG A 416 -7.70 -12.40 6.42
CA ARG A 416 -6.92 -12.36 5.17
C ARG A 416 -5.46 -12.67 5.41
N PHE A 417 -4.94 -12.26 6.57
CA PHE A 417 -3.53 -12.44 6.93
C PHE A 417 -3.42 -13.18 8.24
N LEU A 418 -2.70 -14.29 8.25
CA LEU A 418 -2.37 -15.02 9.47
C LEU A 418 -0.86 -15.30 9.49
N SER A 419 -0.15 -14.70 10.44
CA SER A 419 1.27 -14.99 10.70
C SER A 419 1.44 -15.43 12.15
N VAL A 420 2.03 -16.61 12.37
CA VAL A 420 2.25 -17.17 13.71
C VAL A 420 3.64 -17.77 13.76
N ALA A 421 4.47 -17.26 14.67
CA ALA A 421 5.81 -17.78 14.90
C ALA A 421 6.05 -18.06 16.39
N GLY A 422 6.52 -19.27 16.70
CA GLY A 422 6.82 -19.63 18.08
C GLY A 422 7.02 -21.14 18.30
N LYS A 423 7.08 -21.53 19.57
CA LYS A 423 7.05 -22.92 20.03
C LYS A 423 5.63 -23.47 19.92
N LEU A 424 5.33 -24.03 18.76
CA LEU A 424 3.98 -24.52 18.45
C LEU A 424 3.82 -25.98 18.86
N HIS A 425 2.65 -26.28 19.42
CA HIS A 425 2.27 -27.61 19.90
C HIS A 425 0.96 -28.09 19.27
N ALA A 426 0.54 -29.29 19.66
CA ALA A 426 -0.69 -29.94 19.21
C ALA A 426 -0.74 -30.15 17.69
N THR A 427 -1.90 -29.98 17.07
CA THR A 427 -2.15 -30.13 15.63
C THR A 427 -2.69 -28.82 15.06
N LEU A 428 -2.66 -28.66 13.73
CA LEU A 428 -3.39 -27.58 13.09
C LEU A 428 -4.91 -27.80 13.27
N PRO A 429 -5.68 -26.78 13.65
CA PRO A 429 -7.13 -26.90 13.77
C PRO A 429 -7.77 -27.06 12.40
N ALA A 430 -8.83 -27.88 12.30
CA ALA A 430 -9.53 -28.10 11.04
C ALA A 430 -10.22 -26.81 10.56
N SER A 431 -10.60 -25.93 11.48
CA SER A 431 -11.19 -24.64 11.19
C SER A 431 -10.28 -23.66 10.44
N LEU A 432 -8.96 -23.90 10.39
CA LEU A 432 -8.02 -23.11 9.57
C LEU A 432 -8.46 -23.08 8.09
N TYR A 433 -8.92 -24.22 7.56
CA TYR A 433 -9.37 -24.35 6.18
C TYR A 433 -10.74 -23.70 5.90
N GLN A 434 -11.43 -23.21 6.94
CA GLN A 434 -12.69 -22.48 6.81
C GLN A 434 -12.48 -20.98 6.56
N LEU A 435 -11.24 -20.49 6.72
CA LEU A 435 -10.85 -19.10 6.49
C LEU A 435 -10.73 -18.81 4.99
N THR A 436 -11.83 -18.92 4.25
CA THR A 436 -11.86 -18.80 2.78
C THR A 436 -11.44 -17.43 2.24
N LYS A 437 -11.32 -16.40 3.10
CA LYS A 437 -10.80 -15.06 2.77
C LYS A 437 -9.28 -14.94 2.90
N LEU A 438 -8.60 -15.98 3.39
CA LEU A 438 -7.17 -15.96 3.64
C LEU A 438 -6.40 -15.77 2.33
N GLN A 439 -5.53 -14.76 2.33
CA GLN A 439 -4.61 -14.41 1.25
C GLN A 439 -3.19 -14.79 1.62
N GLU A 440 -2.81 -14.64 2.90
CA GLU A 440 -1.49 -15.00 3.38
C GLU A 440 -1.58 -15.88 4.63
N LEU A 441 -0.91 -17.03 4.56
CA LEU A 441 -0.74 -17.96 5.67
C LEU A 441 0.74 -18.18 5.91
N ASP A 442 1.23 -17.72 7.06
CA ASP A 442 2.62 -17.88 7.49
C ASP A 442 2.67 -18.52 8.87
N LEU A 443 3.02 -19.81 8.93
CA LEU A 443 3.17 -20.55 10.17
C LEU A 443 4.61 -21.02 10.32
N LYS A 444 5.25 -20.63 11.41
CA LYS A 444 6.64 -20.99 11.70
C LYS A 444 6.79 -21.65 13.05
N ALA A 445 7.13 -22.93 13.03
CA ALA A 445 7.49 -23.68 14.23
C ALA A 445 8.96 -23.44 14.57
N GLU A 446 9.21 -22.86 15.73
CA GLU A 446 10.57 -22.62 16.24
C GLU A 446 11.14 -23.84 16.98
N TYR A 447 12.41 -23.75 17.38
CA TYR A 447 13.10 -24.80 18.14
C TYR A 447 12.31 -25.22 19.39
N GLN A 448 12.18 -26.53 19.61
CA GLN A 448 11.34 -27.19 20.64
C GLN A 448 9.84 -27.24 20.37
N SER A 449 9.38 -26.80 19.20
CA SER A 449 8.01 -27.10 18.76
C SER A 449 7.76 -28.60 18.70
N THR A 450 6.56 -29.01 19.08
CA THR A 450 6.10 -30.41 18.98
C THR A 450 4.99 -30.60 17.96
N LEU A 451 4.50 -29.49 17.37
CA LEU A 451 3.55 -29.51 16.26
C LEU A 451 4.07 -30.39 15.13
N LYS A 452 3.22 -31.31 14.68
CA LYS A 452 3.40 -32.10 13.47
C LYS A 452 2.08 -32.12 12.72
N ALA A 453 2.13 -31.85 11.42
CA ALA A 453 0.93 -31.85 10.59
C ALA A 453 1.24 -32.34 9.18
N SER A 454 0.26 -32.94 8.53
CA SER A 454 0.28 -33.13 7.08
C SER A 454 -0.63 -32.08 6.44
N LEU A 455 -0.27 -31.60 5.25
CA LEU A 455 -1.10 -30.65 4.51
C LEU A 455 -2.35 -31.37 3.99
N SER A 456 -3.53 -30.98 4.47
CA SER A 456 -4.82 -31.57 4.08
C SER A 456 -5.20 -31.27 2.63
N ASP A 457 -5.99 -32.15 2.01
CA ASP A 457 -6.62 -31.87 0.71
C ASP A 457 -7.53 -30.62 0.77
N ASP A 458 -8.05 -30.29 1.96
CA ASP A 458 -8.86 -29.11 2.25
C ASP A 458 -8.11 -27.78 2.03
N ILE A 459 -6.79 -27.82 1.80
CA ILE A 459 -6.04 -26.61 1.40
C ILE A 459 -6.67 -25.94 0.17
N ALA A 460 -7.29 -26.71 -0.72
CA ALA A 460 -8.00 -26.18 -1.89
C ALA A 460 -9.20 -25.29 -1.56
N LEU A 461 -9.72 -25.32 -0.33
CA LEU A 461 -10.78 -24.40 0.11
C LEU A 461 -10.28 -22.96 0.29
N LEU A 462 -8.96 -22.77 0.42
CA LEU A 462 -8.33 -21.45 0.55
C LEU A 462 -8.08 -20.82 -0.84
N GLU A 463 -9.13 -20.71 -1.65
CA GLU A 463 -9.06 -20.27 -3.06
C GLU A 463 -8.47 -18.87 -3.26
N ASN A 464 -8.42 -18.05 -2.21
CA ASN A 464 -7.87 -16.69 -2.22
C ASN A 464 -6.39 -16.62 -1.83
N LEU A 465 -5.74 -17.75 -1.52
CA LEU A 465 -4.38 -17.76 -1.01
C LEU A 465 -3.37 -17.33 -2.10
N GLU A 466 -2.63 -16.29 -1.78
CA GLU A 466 -1.57 -15.67 -2.58
C GLU A 466 -0.18 -16.07 -2.05
N SER A 467 -0.05 -16.25 -0.73
CA SER A 467 1.20 -16.66 -0.07
C SER A 467 0.96 -17.79 0.94
N LEU A 468 1.72 -18.87 0.79
CA LEU A 468 1.74 -20.00 1.72
C LEU A 468 3.17 -20.24 2.22
N SER A 469 3.37 -19.99 3.51
CA SER A 469 4.59 -20.26 4.26
C SER A 469 4.27 -21.17 5.45
N MET A 470 4.87 -22.37 5.48
CA MET A 470 4.70 -23.32 6.58
C MET A 470 6.05 -23.98 6.86
N GLU A 471 6.73 -23.60 7.93
CA GLU A 471 8.12 -24.00 8.23
C GLU A 471 8.23 -24.84 9.51
N GLY A 472 8.98 -25.94 9.45
CA GLY A 472 9.47 -26.65 10.65
C GLY A 472 8.54 -27.73 11.23
N PHE A 473 7.39 -28.02 10.65
CA PHE A 473 6.41 -28.94 11.25
C PHE A 473 5.61 -29.81 10.26
N LEU A 474 5.71 -29.60 8.95
CA LEU A 474 4.99 -30.41 7.98
C LEU A 474 5.66 -31.77 7.76
N GLU A 475 4.86 -32.82 7.67
CA GLU A 475 5.27 -34.18 7.34
C GLU A 475 4.34 -34.83 6.30
N GLY A 476 4.81 -35.89 5.64
CA GLY A 476 4.02 -36.62 4.66
C GLY A 476 4.15 -36.06 3.24
N ARG A 477 3.16 -36.30 2.38
CA ARG A 477 3.20 -35.88 0.97
C ARG A 477 2.47 -34.56 0.78
N LEU A 478 2.89 -33.78 -0.22
CA LEU A 478 2.10 -32.65 -0.70
C LEU A 478 0.86 -33.17 -1.46
N PRO A 479 -0.35 -32.67 -1.16
CA PRO A 479 -1.56 -33.08 -1.84
C PRO A 479 -1.60 -32.53 -3.27
N GLU A 480 -2.21 -33.29 -4.19
CA GLU A 480 -2.43 -32.82 -5.56
C GLU A 480 -3.41 -31.63 -5.61
N THR A 481 -4.24 -31.44 -4.58
CA THR A 481 -5.14 -30.29 -4.47
C THR A 481 -4.40 -28.97 -4.26
N LEU A 482 -3.13 -28.97 -3.87
CA LEU A 482 -2.30 -27.76 -3.80
C LEU A 482 -2.29 -26.99 -5.14
N GLY A 483 -2.29 -27.71 -6.26
CA GLY A 483 -2.36 -27.13 -7.60
C GLY A 483 -3.68 -26.45 -7.96
N GLN A 484 -4.66 -26.40 -7.06
CA GLN A 484 -5.94 -25.69 -7.25
C GLN A 484 -5.88 -24.23 -6.76
N LEU A 485 -4.83 -23.84 -6.05
CA LEU A 485 -4.65 -22.48 -5.53
C LEU A 485 -4.23 -21.50 -6.64
N SER A 486 -5.14 -21.20 -7.57
CA SER A 486 -4.81 -20.45 -8.81
C SER A 486 -4.23 -19.05 -8.60
N LYS A 487 -4.37 -18.49 -7.39
CA LYS A 487 -3.83 -17.18 -7.00
C LYS A 487 -2.47 -17.26 -6.29
N LEU A 488 -1.95 -18.46 -6.01
CA LEU A 488 -0.72 -18.62 -5.24
C LEU A 488 0.48 -18.07 -6.03
N GLU A 489 1.14 -17.08 -5.45
CA GLU A 489 2.32 -16.41 -5.97
C GLU A 489 3.59 -16.86 -5.25
N TYR A 490 3.48 -17.22 -3.98
CA TYR A 490 4.60 -17.57 -3.12
C TYR A 490 4.33 -18.87 -2.35
N LEU A 491 5.25 -19.83 -2.49
CA LEU A 491 5.23 -21.09 -1.75
C LEU A 491 6.56 -21.30 -1.03
N ASN A 492 6.53 -21.29 0.30
CA ASN A 492 7.66 -21.61 1.15
C ASN A 492 7.33 -22.75 2.12
N LEU A 493 8.04 -23.86 2.00
CA LEU A 493 7.90 -25.03 2.85
C LEU A 493 9.25 -25.40 3.47
N TYR A 494 10.16 -24.44 3.65
CA TYR A 494 11.50 -24.64 4.19
C TYR A 494 11.52 -25.47 5.49
N GLN A 495 12.52 -26.34 5.62
CA GLN A 495 12.80 -27.12 6.85
C GLN A 495 11.66 -28.02 7.34
N ASN A 496 10.95 -28.67 6.43
CA ASN A 496 9.93 -29.68 6.77
C ASN A 496 10.42 -31.13 6.64
N GLN A 497 9.59 -32.10 7.01
CA GLN A 497 9.86 -33.55 6.88
C GLN A 497 8.96 -34.17 5.81
N LEU A 498 9.04 -33.64 4.59
CA LEU A 498 8.22 -34.07 3.47
C LEU A 498 8.69 -35.43 2.91
N SER A 499 7.81 -36.08 2.16
CA SER A 499 8.03 -37.35 1.48
C SER A 499 7.35 -37.34 0.10
N GLY A 500 7.78 -38.23 -0.80
CA GLY A 500 7.34 -38.17 -2.20
C GLY A 500 7.97 -36.98 -2.94
N GLY A 501 7.48 -36.70 -4.15
CA GLY A 501 7.95 -35.58 -4.96
C GLY A 501 6.99 -34.41 -5.00
N LEU A 502 7.32 -33.39 -5.80
CA LEU A 502 6.37 -32.32 -6.12
C LEU A 502 5.14 -32.92 -6.81
N PRO A 503 3.91 -32.53 -6.41
CA PRO A 503 2.70 -32.97 -7.10
C PRO A 503 2.72 -32.43 -8.53
N ALA A 504 2.23 -33.21 -9.49
CA ALA A 504 2.23 -32.79 -10.89
C ALA A 504 1.38 -31.52 -11.09
N SER A 505 0.32 -31.39 -10.28
CA SER A 505 -0.56 -30.24 -10.27
C SER A 505 0.11 -28.92 -9.88
N ILE A 506 1.33 -28.91 -9.33
CA ILE A 506 2.04 -27.66 -9.01
C ILE A 506 2.21 -26.78 -10.25
N THR A 507 2.27 -27.39 -11.44
CA THR A 507 2.37 -26.71 -12.74
C THR A 507 1.12 -25.92 -13.14
N ASN A 508 -0.01 -26.14 -12.45
CA ASN A 508 -1.25 -25.39 -12.66
C ASN A 508 -1.22 -24.00 -11.99
N LEU A 509 -0.26 -23.74 -11.11
CA LEU A 509 -0.15 -22.49 -10.34
C LEU A 509 0.44 -21.36 -11.21
N SER A 510 -0.33 -20.90 -12.19
CA SER A 510 0.15 -19.96 -13.22
C SER A 510 0.68 -18.61 -12.72
N GLN A 511 0.33 -18.20 -11.50
CA GLN A 511 0.80 -16.97 -10.84
C GLN A 511 2.05 -17.19 -9.97
N LEU A 512 2.50 -18.44 -9.80
CA LEU A 512 3.57 -18.78 -8.88
C LEU A 512 4.90 -18.18 -9.35
N SER A 513 5.44 -17.32 -8.50
CA SER A 513 6.66 -16.55 -8.75
C SER A 513 7.86 -17.09 -7.97
N ASN A 514 7.63 -17.67 -6.80
CA ASN A 514 8.67 -18.17 -5.92
C ASN A 514 8.29 -19.53 -5.31
N ILE A 515 9.22 -20.48 -5.40
CA ILE A 515 9.10 -21.80 -4.76
C ILE A 515 10.35 -22.03 -3.92
N TYR A 516 10.18 -22.18 -2.62
CA TYR A 516 11.23 -22.49 -1.66
C TYR A 516 10.84 -23.74 -0.87
N ILE A 517 11.50 -24.86 -1.16
CA ILE A 517 11.26 -26.15 -0.53
C ILE A 517 12.62 -26.79 -0.23
N GLU A 518 13.52 -26.07 0.43
CA GLU A 518 14.83 -26.57 0.81
C GLU A 518 14.80 -27.36 2.11
N GLU A 519 15.73 -28.30 2.26
CA GLU A 519 15.90 -29.10 3.49
C GLU A 519 14.66 -29.93 3.88
N CYS A 520 13.86 -30.36 2.90
CA CYS A 520 12.56 -31.00 3.15
C CYS A 520 12.55 -32.52 3.03
N GLY A 521 13.62 -33.12 2.49
CA GLY A 521 13.66 -34.55 2.18
C GLY A 521 12.85 -34.95 0.93
N LEU A 522 12.49 -34.00 0.07
CA LEU A 522 11.71 -34.23 -1.14
C LEU A 522 12.43 -35.18 -2.12
N GLU A 523 11.70 -36.12 -2.71
CA GLU A 523 12.20 -37.20 -3.58
C GLU A 523 11.62 -37.09 -5.01
N GLY A 524 11.96 -38.05 -5.88
CA GLY A 524 11.41 -38.10 -7.25
C GLY A 524 12.04 -37.07 -8.21
N SER A 525 11.43 -36.92 -9.39
CA SER A 525 11.86 -35.97 -10.42
C SER A 525 11.00 -34.71 -10.44
N LEU A 526 11.52 -33.62 -10.99
CA LEU A 526 10.72 -32.43 -11.27
C LEU A 526 9.61 -32.77 -12.30
N PRO A 527 8.41 -32.16 -12.20
CA PRO A 527 7.36 -32.32 -13.21
C PRO A 527 7.85 -31.91 -14.61
N GLU A 528 7.51 -32.69 -15.64
CA GLU A 528 7.96 -32.42 -17.02
C GLU A 528 7.50 -31.06 -17.55
N ASN A 529 6.38 -30.53 -17.04
CA ASN A 529 5.77 -29.27 -17.46
C ASN A 529 6.11 -28.09 -16.54
N ILE A 530 7.21 -28.14 -15.78
CA ILE A 530 7.59 -27.04 -14.87
C ILE A 530 7.74 -25.68 -15.59
N GLY A 531 8.06 -25.69 -16.89
CA GLY A 531 8.09 -24.49 -17.74
C GLY A 531 6.76 -23.75 -17.90
N GLN A 532 5.62 -24.35 -17.52
CA GLN A 532 4.31 -23.68 -17.54
C GLN A 532 4.18 -22.58 -16.48
N LEU A 533 5.06 -22.55 -15.49
CA LEU A 533 5.11 -21.52 -14.45
C LEU A 533 5.78 -20.24 -14.99
N SER A 534 5.17 -19.61 -16.00
CA SER A 534 5.77 -18.49 -16.73
C SER A 534 6.10 -17.25 -15.87
N GLN A 535 5.54 -17.15 -14.66
CA GLN A 535 5.80 -16.08 -13.69
C GLN A 535 6.96 -16.40 -12.73
N LEU A 536 7.53 -17.60 -12.79
CA LEU A 536 8.55 -18.06 -11.84
C LEU A 536 9.85 -17.26 -11.99
N ARG A 537 10.33 -16.73 -10.87
CA ARG A 537 11.53 -15.90 -10.72
C ARG A 537 12.54 -16.51 -9.75
N GLY A 538 12.08 -17.35 -8.83
CA GLY A 538 12.93 -18.01 -7.84
C GLY A 538 12.53 -19.46 -7.63
N ILE A 539 13.51 -20.36 -7.70
CA ILE A 539 13.33 -21.78 -7.36
C ILE A 539 14.45 -22.26 -6.44
N GLY A 540 14.06 -22.63 -5.23
CA GLY A 540 14.92 -23.14 -4.17
C GLY A 540 14.55 -24.56 -3.81
N LEU A 541 15.36 -25.53 -4.26
CA LEU A 541 15.13 -26.97 -4.03
C LEU A 541 16.35 -27.68 -3.45
N SER A 542 17.30 -26.92 -2.91
CA SER A 542 18.55 -27.46 -2.38
C SER A 542 18.33 -28.36 -1.16
N ASN A 543 19.30 -29.21 -0.86
CA ASN A 543 19.26 -30.12 0.29
C ASN A 543 18.04 -31.06 0.32
N ASN A 544 17.61 -31.52 -0.85
CA ASN A 544 16.61 -32.58 -1.03
C ASN A 544 17.21 -33.85 -1.66
N ARG A 545 16.36 -34.85 -1.91
CA ARG A 545 16.68 -36.11 -2.58
C ARG A 545 16.10 -36.18 -4.00
N ILE A 546 15.94 -35.03 -4.64
CA ILE A 546 15.45 -34.93 -6.02
C ILE A 546 16.41 -35.66 -6.96
N SER A 547 15.86 -36.41 -7.90
CA SER A 547 16.57 -37.30 -8.81
C SER A 547 16.00 -37.21 -10.23
N GLY A 548 16.60 -37.92 -11.20
CA GLY A 548 16.20 -37.83 -12.61
C GLY A 548 16.85 -36.66 -13.36
N SER A 549 16.51 -36.50 -14.63
CA SER A 549 16.99 -35.41 -15.48
C SER A 549 16.20 -34.12 -15.24
N LEU A 550 16.86 -32.98 -15.38
CA LEU A 550 16.16 -31.70 -15.44
C LEU A 550 15.22 -31.69 -16.68
N PRO A 551 13.94 -31.33 -16.52
CA PRO A 551 13.00 -31.30 -17.62
C PRO A 551 13.38 -30.19 -18.60
N GLN A 552 13.22 -30.45 -19.90
CA GLN A 552 13.57 -29.48 -20.94
C GLN A 552 12.76 -28.18 -20.83
N SER A 553 11.52 -28.27 -20.34
CA SER A 553 10.64 -27.11 -20.14
C SER A 553 11.19 -26.10 -19.14
N LEU A 554 12.16 -26.47 -18.28
CA LEU A 554 12.83 -25.52 -17.39
C LEU A 554 13.49 -24.38 -18.18
N GLY A 555 13.94 -24.63 -19.42
CA GLY A 555 14.48 -23.61 -20.31
C GLY A 555 13.44 -22.65 -20.91
N GLU A 556 12.15 -22.84 -20.65
CA GLU A 556 11.05 -21.96 -21.10
C GLU A 556 10.78 -20.83 -20.09
N LEU A 557 11.34 -20.91 -18.88
CA LEU A 557 11.18 -19.92 -17.82
C LEU A 557 12.06 -18.69 -18.09
N SER A 558 11.51 -17.70 -18.78
CA SER A 558 12.26 -16.50 -19.18
C SER A 558 12.53 -15.49 -18.06
N LEU A 559 11.87 -15.63 -16.91
CA LEU A 559 12.00 -14.75 -15.74
C LEU A 559 12.86 -15.34 -14.61
N LEU A 560 13.27 -16.60 -14.74
CA LEU A 560 14.18 -17.31 -13.85
C LEU A 560 15.63 -17.03 -14.25
#